data_AF-A0A2D7KWN8-F1
#
_entry.id   AF-A0A2D7KWN8-F1
#
_cell.length_a   1.000
_cell.length_b   1.000
_cell.length_c   1.000
_cell.angle_alpha   90.00
_cell.angle_beta   90.00
_cell.angle_gamma   90.00
#
_symmetry.space_group_name_H-M   'P 1'
#
loop_
_entity.id
_entity.type
_entity.pdbx_description
1 polymer ?
#
loop_
_entity_poly.entity_id
_entity_poly.type
_entity_poly.pdbx_seq_one_letter_code
_entity_poly.pdbx_strand_id
1 'polypeptide(L)' 'MSDTSYVILTVASVDFSYRETMTKLMSQHSKDLIANAGAKGTRFGSIGTGEHAGSLIFIQFY' A
#
# COMPACT_ATOMS: atom_id res chain seq x y z
N MET A 1 12.70 -18.22 -16.28
CA MET A 1 12.02 -16.90 -16.31
C MET A 1 11.01 -16.72 -15.16
N SER A 2 10.97 -17.63 -14.17
CA SER A 2 10.04 -17.58 -13.02
C SER A 2 10.65 -17.01 -11.73
N ASP A 3 11.94 -16.65 -11.74
CA ASP A 3 12.65 -16.21 -10.53
C ASP A 3 12.45 -14.70 -10.25
N THR A 4 11.85 -13.97 -11.20
CA THR A 4 11.61 -12.53 -11.08
C THR A 4 10.25 -12.27 -10.45
N SER A 5 10.26 -11.67 -9.26
CA SER A 5 9.07 -11.14 -8.58
C SER A 5 8.74 -9.72 -9.06
N TYR A 6 7.50 -9.30 -8.80
CA TYR A 6 6.96 -8.01 -9.23
C TYR A 6 6.49 -7.18 -8.04
N VAL A 7 6.56 -5.86 -8.20
CA VAL A 7 6.15 -4.89 -7.18
C VAL A 7 5.21 -3.86 -7.79
N ILE A 8 4.09 -3.63 -7.13
CA ILE A 8 3.14 -2.57 -7.49
C ILE A 8 3.26 -1.47 -6.45
N LEU A 9 3.39 -0.22 -6.90
CA LEU A 9 3.40 0.97 -6.07
C LEU A 9 2.22 1.86 -6.46
N THR A 10 1.41 2.23 -5.49
CA THR A 10 0.26 3.11 -5.67
C THR A 10 0.38 4.28 -4.71
N VAL A 11 0.26 5.51 -5.23
CA VAL A 11 0.31 6.74 -4.44
C VAL A 11 -1.02 7.46 -4.58
N ALA A 12 -1.58 7.91 -3.46
CA ALA A 12 -2.84 8.63 -3.43
C ALA A 12 -2.78 9.83 -2.48
N SER A 13 -3.33 10.96 -2.92
CA SER A 13 -3.61 12.10 -2.05
C SER A 13 -4.84 11.78 -1.19
N VAL A 14 -4.70 11.86 0.13
CA VAL A 14 -5.78 11.57 1.08
C VAL A 14 -5.87 12.69 2.11
N ASP A 15 -7.09 13.14 2.36
CA ASP A 15 -7.39 14.12 3.40
C ASP A 15 -6.81 13.69 4.75
N PHE A 16 -6.18 14.64 5.44
CA PHE A 16 -5.47 14.36 6.68
C PHE A 16 -6.38 13.70 7.73
N SER A 17 -7.62 14.17 7.84
CA SER A 17 -8.64 13.62 8.76
C SER A 17 -9.00 12.16 8.47
N TYR A 18 -8.80 11.68 7.25
CA TYR A 18 -9.17 10.33 6.85
C TYR A 18 -8.02 9.31 6.94
N ARG A 19 -6.78 9.75 7.19
CA ARG A 19 -5.58 8.88 7.11
C ARG A 19 -5.59 7.71 8.09
N GLU A 20 -6.03 7.92 9.33
CA GLU A 20 -6.12 6.84 10.32
C GLU A 20 -7.18 5.81 9.93
N THR A 21 -8.34 6.27 9.46
CA THR A 21 -9.40 5.40 8.93
C THR A 21 -8.88 4.59 7.76
N MET A 22 -8.18 5.24 6.82
CA MET A 22 -7.58 4.57 5.67
C MET A 22 -6.57 3.49 6.10
N THR A 23 -5.75 3.75 7.11
CA THR A 23 -4.78 2.76 7.63
C THR A 23 -5.48 1.49 8.13
N LYS A 24 -6.60 1.64 8.84
CA LYS A 24 -7.39 0.49 9.34
C LYS A 24 -8.02 -0.30 8.19
N LEU A 25 -8.60 0.37 7.22
CA LEU A 25 -9.20 -0.26 6.03
C LEU A 25 -8.13 -0.99 5.19
N MET A 26 -6.97 -0.36 4.99
CA MET A 26 -5.87 -0.95 4.23
C MET A 26 -5.29 -2.17 4.93
N SER A 27 -5.24 -2.20 6.27
CA SER A 27 -4.84 -3.41 7.00
C SER A 27 -5.76 -4.60 6.70
N GLN A 28 -7.08 -4.37 6.63
CA GLN A 28 -8.03 -5.43 6.27
C GLN A 28 -7.89 -5.85 4.80
N HIS A 29 -7.71 -4.88 3.89
CA HIS A 29 -7.49 -5.15 2.47
C HIS A 29 -6.19 -5.93 2.23
N SER A 30 -5.12 -5.60 2.95
CA SER A 30 -3.85 -6.35 2.92
C SER A 30 -4.02 -7.82 3.28
N LYS A 31 -4.83 -8.13 4.30
CA LYS A 31 -5.11 -9.53 4.68
C LYS A 31 -5.81 -10.29 3.56
N ASP A 32 -6.75 -9.63 2.89
CA ASP A 32 -7.49 -10.21 1.76
C ASP A 32 -6.56 -10.49 0.58
N LEU A 33 -5.69 -9.55 0.20
CA LEU A 33 -4.73 -9.74 -0.89
C LEU A 33 -3.74 -10.89 -0.62
N ILE A 34 -3.28 -11.03 0.62
CA ILE A 34 -2.38 -12.12 1.03
C ILE A 34 -3.11 -13.47 1.00
N ALA A 35 -4.35 -13.51 1.50
CA ALA A 35 -5.13 -14.74 1.59
C ALA A 35 -5.63 -15.22 0.22
N ASN A 36 -6.08 -14.30 -0.64
CA ASN A 36 -6.90 -14.63 -1.81
C ASN A 36 -6.25 -14.26 -3.15
N ALA A 37 -5.37 -13.27 -3.19
CA ALA A 37 -4.78 -12.77 -4.45
C ALA A 37 -3.34 -13.26 -4.69
N GLY A 38 -2.75 -14.03 -3.78
CA GLY A 38 -1.38 -14.54 -3.90
C GLY A 38 -0.29 -13.52 -3.59
N ALA A 39 -0.64 -12.38 -2.98
CA ALA A 39 0.35 -11.38 -2.58
C ALA A 39 1.30 -11.97 -1.51
N LYS A 40 2.61 -11.81 -1.71
CA LYS A 40 3.64 -12.23 -0.73
C LYS A 40 3.72 -11.29 0.46
N GLY A 41 3.18 -10.08 0.31
CA GLY A 41 3.05 -9.11 1.38
C GLY A 41 2.65 -7.74 0.84
N THR A 42 2.36 -6.84 1.75
CA THR A 42 2.05 -5.45 1.43
C THR A 42 2.69 -4.48 2.43
N ARG A 43 2.89 -3.22 2.04
CA ARG A 43 3.28 -2.12 2.92
C ARG A 43 2.36 -0.93 2.67
N PHE A 44 1.99 -0.24 3.75
CA PHE A 44 1.19 0.97 3.68
C PHE A 44 1.83 2.04 4.57
N GLY A 45 1.91 3.28 4.09
CA GLY A 45 2.54 4.36 4.84
C GLY A 45 2.30 5.74 4.23
N SER A 46 2.91 6.76 4.82
CA SER A 46 2.90 8.13 4.31
C SER A 46 4.25 8.48 3.68
N ILE A 47 4.21 9.24 2.59
CA ILE A 47 5.42 9.82 1.97
C ILE A 47 5.79 11.07 2.76
N GLY A 48 6.99 11.07 3.36
CA GLY A 48 7.44 12.16 4.24
C GLY A 48 8.12 13.34 3.55
N THR A 49 8.57 13.18 2.30
CA THR A 49 9.44 14.14 1.60
C THR A 49 9.11 14.26 0.11
N GLY A 50 9.70 15.27 -0.56
CA GLY A 50 9.55 15.50 -2.00
C GLY A 50 8.23 16.15 -2.41
N GLU A 51 7.96 16.19 -3.71
CA GLU A 51 6.76 16.82 -4.28
C GLU A 51 5.45 16.14 -3.84
N HIS A 52 5.50 14.86 -3.50
CA HIS A 52 4.36 14.08 -3.01
C HIS A 52 4.28 13.98 -1.48
N ALA A 53 5.02 14.81 -0.75
CA ALA A 53 4.99 14.83 0.70
C ALA A 53 3.56 14.94 1.24
N GLY A 54 3.20 14.06 2.17
CA GLY A 54 1.86 13.94 2.72
C GLY A 54 0.94 12.94 1.99
N SER A 55 1.26 12.51 0.78
CA SER A 55 0.49 11.44 0.12
C SER A 55 0.64 10.11 0.86
N LEU A 56 -0.34 9.22 0.72
CA LEU A 56 -0.23 7.85 1.19
C LEU A 56 0.31 6.96 0.07
N ILE A 57 1.10 5.95 0.44
CA ILE A 57 1.66 4.96 -0.48
C ILE A 57 1.27 3.55 -0.04
N PHE A 58 0.86 2.74 -1.02
CA PHE A 58 0.59 1.32 -0.86
C PHE A 58 1.49 0.51 -1.82
N ILE A 59 2.17 -0.50 -1.27
CA ILE A 59 3.12 -1.34 -2.00
C ILE A 59 2.67 -2.79 -1.87
N GLN A 60 2.65 -3.51 -2.98
CA GLN A 60 2.27 -4.92 -3.06
C GLN A 60 3.39 -5.74 -3.70
N PHE A 61 3.66 -6.93 -3.17
CA PHE A 61 4.69 -7.85 -3.67
C PHE A 61 4.06 -9.14 -4.20
N TYR A 62 4.42 -9.55 -5.42
CA TYR A 62 3.92 -10.77 -6.07
C TYR A 62 5.07 -11.63 -6.61
#